data_AF-A0A371R6V8-F1
#
_entry.id   AF-A0A371R6V8-F1
#
_cell.length_a   1.000
_cell.length_b   1.000
_cell.length_c   1.000
_cell.angle_alpha   90.00
_cell.angle_beta   90.00
_cell.angle_gamma   90.00
#
_symmetry.space_group_name_H-M   'P 1'
#
loop_
_entity.id
_entity.type
_entity.pdbx_description
1 polymer ?
#
loop_
_entity_poly.entity_id
_entity_poly.type
_entity_poly.pdbx_seq_one_letter_code
_entity_poly.pdbx_strand_id
1 'polypeptide(L)'
;MELVVPLCAPWRDFQEATIIVKGEAATVIGRVGSEFDERIVAAQEVEEALRPYVDLYDWLGAGISRVFGVEYKREARGLPLWLKSHVEFIDAVNAKWGRIVDKIGPFSVRRYVKKAYLPYIGHSLTLTYVAYPYPDAIIVAENKGKTMAIGSVIVEWGGVKVASAGIRTLSGALLLAQAAPELAPELGELKKILEEFVNRFYSISACR
;
A
#
# COMPACT_ATOMS: atom_id res chain seq x y z
N MET A 1 -11.26 6.38 -0.35
CA MET A 1 -10.13 6.21 -1.26
C MET A 1 -9.29 7.47 -1.20
N GLU A 2 -8.01 7.31 -0.97
CA GLU A 2 -7.06 8.42 -0.96
C GLU A 2 -5.71 7.91 -1.44
N LEU A 3 -4.95 8.80 -2.07
CA LEU A 3 -3.54 8.59 -2.39
C LEU A 3 -2.74 9.50 -1.45
N VAL A 4 -1.89 8.90 -0.61
CA VAL A 4 -1.04 9.59 0.36
C VAL A 4 0.42 9.43 -0.06
N VAL A 5 1.07 10.54 -0.41
CA VAL A 5 2.45 10.55 -0.89
C VAL A 5 3.28 11.52 -0.05
N PRO A 6 4.30 11.04 0.70
CA PRO A 6 5.30 11.89 1.29
C PRO A 6 6.31 12.36 0.23
N LEU A 7 6.48 13.67 0.13
CA LEU A 7 7.52 14.35 -0.62
C LEU A 7 8.61 14.83 0.34
N CYS A 8 9.68 14.07 0.45
CA CYS A 8 10.84 14.40 1.30
C CYS A 8 11.88 15.27 0.59
N ALA A 9 11.41 16.08 -0.37
CA ALA A 9 12.20 17.08 -1.09
C ALA A 9 11.35 18.35 -1.25
N PRO A 10 11.98 19.52 -1.43
CA PRO A 10 11.24 20.76 -1.58
C PRO A 10 10.24 20.69 -2.75
N TRP A 11 9.01 21.11 -2.48
CA TRP A 11 7.95 21.23 -3.48
C TRP A 11 7.23 22.56 -3.29
N ARG A 12 7.29 23.42 -4.31
CA ARG A 12 6.88 24.83 -4.19
C ARG A 12 7.58 25.48 -2.98
N ASP A 13 6.83 25.99 -2.02
CA ASP A 13 7.33 26.63 -0.80
C ASP A 13 7.42 25.69 0.41
N PHE A 14 6.99 24.43 0.26
CA PHE A 14 7.19 23.40 1.27
C PHE A 14 8.61 22.84 1.19
N GLN A 15 9.29 22.76 2.33
CA GLN A 15 10.61 22.10 2.46
C GLN A 15 10.49 20.58 2.37
N GLU A 16 9.42 20.06 2.97
CA GLU A 16 8.93 18.69 2.87
C GLU A 16 7.40 18.76 3.00
N ALA A 17 6.70 17.86 2.31
CA ALA A 17 5.24 17.85 2.31
C ALA A 17 4.70 16.42 2.26
N THR A 18 3.49 16.22 2.76
CA THR A 18 2.67 15.05 2.47
C THR A 18 1.46 15.53 1.68
N ILE A 19 1.26 14.94 0.50
CA ILE A 19 0.10 15.21 -0.35
C ILE A 19 -0.91 14.08 -0.17
N ILE A 20 -2.14 14.45 0.18
CA ILE A 20 -3.27 13.55 0.37
C ILE A 20 -4.32 13.89 -0.68
N VAL A 21 -4.43 13.10 -1.74
CA VAL A 21 -5.43 13.27 -2.79
C VAL A 21 -6.69 12.49 -2.43
N LYS A 22 -7.84 13.17 -2.44
CA LYS A 22 -9.15 12.57 -2.14
C LYS A 22 -10.23 13.19 -3.03
N GLY A 23 -10.66 12.44 -4.04
CA GLY A 23 -11.57 12.96 -5.06
C GLY A 23 -10.89 14.07 -5.87
N GLU A 24 -11.60 15.16 -6.13
CA GLU A 24 -11.12 16.30 -6.93
C GLU A 24 -10.19 17.26 -6.17
N ALA A 25 -9.95 17.02 -4.87
CA ALA A 25 -9.12 17.87 -4.04
C ALA A 25 -7.89 17.13 -3.52
N ALA A 26 -6.84 17.89 -3.21
CA ALA A 26 -5.68 17.43 -2.50
C ALA A 26 -5.39 18.32 -1.29
N THR A 27 -5.08 17.70 -0.15
CA THR A 27 -4.54 18.40 1.01
C THR A 27 -3.03 18.25 0.99
N VAL A 28 -2.30 19.37 1.04
CA VAL A 28 -0.85 19.41 1.16
C VAL A 28 -0.50 19.89 2.57
N ILE A 29 0.20 19.06 3.32
CA ILE A 29 0.60 19.35 4.71
C ILE A 29 2.11 19.27 4.80
N GLY A 30 2.77 20.27 5.36
CA GLY A 30 4.22 20.23 5.46
C GLY A 30 4.82 21.47 6.10
N ARG A 31 6.14 21.56 6.03
CA ARG A 31 6.89 22.65 6.65
C ARG A 31 7.14 23.79 5.65
N VAL A 32 6.79 25.01 6.03
CA VAL A 32 7.06 26.25 5.30
C VAL A 32 7.86 27.18 6.21
N GLY A 33 9.17 27.32 5.92
CA GLY A 33 10.08 28.07 6.79
C GLY A 33 10.20 27.45 8.19
N SER A 34 9.78 28.18 9.22
CA SER A 34 9.78 27.72 10.62
C SER A 34 8.45 27.13 11.09
N GLU A 35 7.40 27.17 10.26
CA GLU A 35 6.04 26.79 10.64
C GLU A 35 5.55 25.58 9.84
N PHE A 36 4.49 24.95 10.35
CA PHE A 36 3.72 23.95 9.61
C PHE A 36 2.54 24.64 8.94
N ASP A 37 2.29 24.27 7.69
CA ASP A 37 1.18 24.78 6.90
C ASP A 37 0.37 23.61 6.31
N GLU A 38 -0.93 23.85 6.14
CA GLU A 38 -1.88 22.93 5.53
C GLU A 38 -2.71 23.69 4.49
N ARG A 39 -2.68 23.21 3.25
CA ARG A 39 -3.38 23.85 2.13
C ARG A 39 -4.22 22.85 1.38
N ILE A 40 -5.43 23.27 1.04
CA ILE A 40 -6.32 22.52 0.15
C ILE A 40 -6.18 23.11 -1.25
N VAL A 41 -5.82 22.27 -2.22
CA VAL A 41 -5.63 22.61 -3.62
C VAL A 41 -6.44 21.67 -4.52
N ALA A 42 -6.59 22.02 -5.79
CA ALA A 42 -7.20 21.10 -6.75
C ALA A 42 -6.28 19.89 -7.00
N ALA A 43 -6.85 18.69 -7.20
CA ALA A 43 -6.03 17.49 -7.48
C ALA A 43 -5.14 17.66 -8.72
N GLN A 44 -5.62 18.43 -9.71
CA GLN A 44 -4.89 18.76 -10.93
C GLN A 44 -3.56 19.49 -10.66
N GLU A 45 -3.49 20.30 -9.60
CA GLU A 45 -2.29 21.07 -9.26
C GLU A 45 -1.11 20.22 -8.75
N VAL A 46 -1.40 19.02 -8.26
CA VAL A 46 -0.40 18.09 -7.72
C VAL A 46 -0.09 16.94 -8.69
N GLU A 47 -0.79 16.84 -9.82
CA GLU A 47 -0.64 15.72 -10.77
C GLU A 47 0.79 15.52 -11.26
N GLU A 48 1.46 16.61 -11.64
CA GLU A 48 2.83 16.55 -12.14
C GLU A 48 3.78 15.99 -11.09
N ALA A 49 3.68 16.49 -9.85
CA ALA A 49 4.49 16.04 -8.73
C ALA A 49 4.22 14.58 -8.34
N LEU A 50 2.96 14.14 -8.49
CA LEU A 50 2.54 12.79 -8.13
C LEU A 50 2.71 11.76 -9.26
N ARG A 51 2.97 12.19 -10.50
CA ARG A 51 3.07 11.30 -11.67
C ARG A 51 4.03 10.11 -11.47
N PRO A 52 5.26 10.28 -10.93
CA PRO A 52 6.17 9.15 -10.73
C PRO A 52 5.60 8.10 -9.77
N TYR A 53 4.83 8.53 -8.77
CA TYR A 53 4.23 7.66 -7.76
C TYR A 53 2.96 6.97 -8.27
N VAL A 54 2.18 7.66 -9.10
CA VAL A 54 1.07 7.08 -9.88
C VAL A 54 1.60 5.96 -10.78
N ASP A 55 2.67 6.22 -11.53
CA ASP A 55 3.30 5.24 -12.41
C ASP A 55 3.88 4.05 -11.64
N LEU A 56 4.42 4.30 -10.44
CA LEU A 56 4.86 3.25 -9.52
C LEU A 56 3.70 2.35 -9.07
N TYR A 57 2.54 2.92 -8.74
CA TYR A 57 1.34 2.14 -8.43
C TYR A 57 0.77 1.43 -9.66
N ASP A 58 0.82 2.02 -10.85
CA ASP A 58 0.45 1.33 -12.10
C ASP A 58 1.32 0.09 -12.33
N TRP A 59 2.63 0.22 -12.08
CA TRP A 59 3.56 -0.91 -12.12
C TRP A 59 3.20 -1.99 -11.09
N LEU A 60 2.87 -1.60 -9.85
CA LEU A 60 2.44 -2.53 -8.80
C LEU A 60 1.15 -3.25 -9.20
N GLY A 61 0.16 -2.50 -9.71
CA GLY A 61 -1.11 -3.01 -10.21
C GLY A 61 -0.93 -4.03 -11.32
N ALA A 62 -0.05 -3.76 -12.29
CA ALA A 62 0.30 -4.71 -13.34
C ALA A 62 1.01 -5.97 -12.80
N GLY A 63 1.85 -5.84 -11.78
CA GLY A 63 2.44 -6.98 -11.06
C GLY A 63 1.38 -7.87 -10.42
N ILE A 64 0.50 -7.26 -9.61
CA ILE A 64 -0.58 -7.95 -8.89
C ILE A 64 -1.59 -8.57 -9.87
N SER A 65 -1.87 -7.90 -10.99
CA SER A 65 -2.71 -8.38 -12.09
C SER A 65 -2.24 -9.72 -12.61
N ARG A 66 -0.93 -9.87 -12.84
CA ARG A 66 -0.32 -11.13 -13.32
C ARG A 66 -0.42 -12.26 -12.31
N VAL A 67 -0.23 -11.96 -11.02
CA VAL A 67 -0.34 -12.97 -9.94
C VAL A 67 -1.75 -13.51 -9.82
N PHE A 68 -2.75 -12.63 -9.85
CA PHE A 68 -4.14 -13.00 -9.58
C PHE A 68 -4.99 -13.27 -10.82
N GLY A 69 -4.48 -12.96 -12.02
CA GLY A 69 -5.23 -13.04 -13.26
C GLY A 69 -6.45 -12.10 -13.27
N VAL A 70 -6.31 -10.92 -12.66
CA VAL A 70 -7.32 -9.86 -12.62
C VAL A 70 -6.84 -8.74 -13.54
N GLU A 71 -7.65 -8.30 -14.49
CA GLU A 71 -7.26 -7.26 -15.44
C GLU A 71 -6.99 -5.93 -14.73
N TYR A 72 -5.78 -5.37 -14.89
CA TYR A 72 -5.47 -4.01 -14.48
C TYR A 72 -5.59 -3.07 -15.68
N LYS A 73 -6.47 -2.07 -15.59
CA LYS A 73 -6.60 -1.02 -16.59
C LYS A 73 -6.04 0.27 -16.04
N ARG A 74 -4.98 0.75 -16.67
CA ARG A 74 -4.46 2.09 -16.38
C ARG A 74 -5.49 3.12 -16.85
N GLU A 75 -5.89 3.99 -15.95
CA GLU A 75 -6.76 5.12 -16.24
C GLU A 75 -5.91 6.39 -16.39
N ALA A 76 -6.12 7.12 -17.48
CA ALA A 76 -5.33 8.28 -17.86
C ALA A 76 -6.05 9.62 -17.64
N ARG A 77 -7.36 9.60 -17.32
CA ARG A 77 -8.21 10.79 -17.18
C ARG A 77 -8.09 11.45 -15.81
N GLY A 78 -6.87 11.82 -15.44
CA GLY A 78 -6.55 12.55 -14.20
C GLY A 78 -6.55 11.69 -12.94
N LEU A 79 -6.02 12.26 -11.86
CA LEU A 79 -5.85 11.57 -10.56
C LEU A 79 -7.14 11.01 -9.95
N PRO A 80 -8.29 11.71 -9.97
CA PRO A 80 -9.51 11.22 -9.30
C PRO A 80 -10.05 9.94 -9.95
N LEU A 81 -10.13 9.91 -11.28
CA LEU A 81 -10.57 8.73 -12.03
C LEU A 81 -9.55 7.60 -11.94
N TRP A 82 -8.25 7.93 -11.98
CA TRP A 82 -7.19 6.95 -11.74
C TRP A 82 -7.33 6.26 -10.38
N LEU A 83 -7.49 7.03 -9.30
CA LEU A 83 -7.62 6.50 -7.95
C LEU A 83 -8.85 5.61 -7.80
N LYS A 84 -9.98 6.04 -8.39
CA LYS A 84 -11.21 5.23 -8.43
C LYS A 84 -10.98 3.90 -9.15
N SER A 85 -10.40 3.93 -10.35
CA SER A 85 -10.13 2.73 -11.13
C SER A 85 -9.17 1.78 -10.41
N HIS A 86 -8.14 2.32 -9.74
CA HIS A 86 -7.19 1.52 -8.97
C HIS A 86 -7.85 0.84 -7.77
N VAL A 87 -8.77 1.52 -7.09
CA VAL A 87 -9.54 0.95 -5.97
C VAL A 87 -10.50 -0.14 -6.44
N GLU A 88 -11.18 0.05 -7.58
CA GLU A 88 -12.01 -1.00 -8.19
C GLU A 88 -11.18 -2.26 -8.53
N PHE A 89 -9.95 -2.07 -9.00
CA PHE A 89 -9.01 -3.17 -9.21
C PHE A 89 -8.64 -3.87 -7.89
N ILE A 90 -8.37 -3.13 -6.81
CA ILE A 90 -8.10 -3.71 -5.48
C ILE A 90 -9.28 -4.58 -5.02
N ASP A 91 -10.52 -4.13 -5.21
CA ASP A 91 -11.71 -4.89 -4.84
C ASP A 91 -11.84 -6.20 -5.63
N ALA A 92 -11.55 -6.17 -6.93
CA ALA A 92 -11.52 -7.38 -7.76
C ALA A 92 -10.42 -8.35 -7.32
N VAL A 93 -9.24 -7.84 -6.95
CA VAL A 93 -8.14 -8.63 -6.39
C VAL A 93 -8.50 -9.21 -5.03
N ASN A 94 -9.15 -8.45 -4.14
CA ASN A 94 -9.64 -8.93 -2.85
C ASN A 94 -10.56 -10.14 -3.03
N ALA A 95 -11.47 -10.10 -4.00
CA ALA A 95 -12.36 -11.22 -4.30
C ALA A 95 -11.61 -12.46 -4.84
N LYS A 96 -10.51 -12.28 -5.58
CA LYS A 96 -9.67 -13.38 -6.05
C LYS A 96 -8.83 -13.96 -4.91
N TRP A 97 -8.11 -13.12 -4.17
CA TRP A 97 -7.30 -13.52 -3.03
C TRP A 97 -8.15 -14.20 -1.96
N GLY A 98 -9.33 -13.66 -1.65
CA GLY A 98 -10.29 -14.27 -0.73
C GLY A 98 -10.54 -15.75 -1.04
N ARG A 99 -10.78 -16.09 -2.31
CA ARG A 99 -11.00 -17.48 -2.75
C ARG A 99 -9.76 -18.37 -2.65
N ILE A 100 -8.57 -17.79 -2.72
CA ILE A 100 -7.30 -18.52 -2.57
C ILE A 100 -7.05 -18.80 -1.09
N VAL A 101 -7.10 -17.77 -0.25
CA VAL A 101 -6.83 -17.90 1.19
C VAL A 101 -7.87 -18.76 1.90
N ASP A 102 -9.11 -18.78 1.43
CA ASP A 102 -10.15 -19.69 1.93
C ASP A 102 -9.75 -21.18 1.77
N LYS A 103 -8.94 -21.52 0.76
CA LYS A 103 -8.47 -22.90 0.48
C LYS A 103 -7.21 -23.30 1.25
N ILE A 104 -6.47 -22.34 1.80
CA ILE A 104 -5.27 -22.62 2.62
C ILE A 104 -5.68 -23.35 3.92
N GLY A 105 -6.89 -23.06 4.43
CA GLY A 105 -7.37 -23.59 5.70
C GLY A 105 -6.77 -22.86 6.91
N PRO A 106 -6.94 -23.42 8.12
CA PRO A 106 -6.45 -22.78 9.33
C PRO A 106 -4.92 -22.64 9.34
N PHE A 107 -4.42 -21.48 9.74
CA PHE A 107 -2.99 -21.21 9.88
C PHE A 107 -2.73 -20.22 11.01
N SER A 108 -1.51 -20.26 11.54
CA SER A 108 -1.01 -19.29 12.51
C SER A 108 0.37 -18.82 12.09
N VAL A 109 0.53 -17.52 11.95
CA VAL A 109 1.78 -16.84 11.59
C VAL A 109 2.14 -15.91 12.73
N ARG A 110 3.36 -16.03 13.22
CA ARG A 110 4.02 -15.03 14.05
C ARG A 110 5.47 -14.96 13.61
N ARG A 111 5.83 -13.90 12.89
CA ARG A 111 7.13 -13.80 12.22
C ARG A 111 7.72 -12.42 12.39
N TYR A 112 8.99 -12.41 12.79
CA TYR A 112 9.80 -11.20 12.78
C TYR A 112 10.13 -10.84 11.33
N VAL A 113 9.99 -9.56 10.99
CA VAL A 113 10.39 -8.97 9.72
C VAL A 113 11.22 -7.72 9.98
N LYS A 114 12.35 -7.60 9.28
CA LYS A 114 13.29 -6.49 9.49
C LYS A 114 12.66 -5.13 9.19
N LYS A 115 11.79 -5.06 8.18
CA LYS A 115 10.99 -3.88 7.82
C LYS A 115 9.63 -4.37 7.32
N ALA A 116 8.55 -3.85 7.89
CA ALA A 116 7.19 -4.11 7.42
C ALA A 116 6.71 -2.95 6.54
N TYR A 117 6.48 -3.24 5.27
CA TYR A 117 6.03 -2.30 4.25
C TYR A 117 4.52 -2.42 4.01
N LEU A 118 3.82 -1.30 3.93
CA LEU A 118 2.38 -1.25 3.66
C LEU A 118 2.05 -0.22 2.56
N PRO A 119 2.05 -0.62 1.27
CA PRO A 119 1.66 0.27 0.18
C PRO A 119 0.14 0.53 0.11
N TYR A 120 -0.66 -0.29 0.82
CA TYR A 120 -2.10 -0.17 0.92
C TYR A 120 -2.58 -0.36 2.36
N ILE A 121 -3.52 0.47 2.80
CA ILE A 121 -4.28 0.27 4.04
C ILE A 121 -5.76 0.42 3.71
N GLY A 122 -6.49 -0.71 3.70
CA GLY A 122 -7.88 -0.72 3.22
C GLY A 122 -7.95 -0.28 1.75
N HIS A 123 -8.65 0.83 1.50
CA HIS A 123 -8.77 1.47 0.18
C HIS A 123 -7.93 2.75 0.06
N SER A 124 -6.96 2.95 0.96
CA SER A 124 -5.98 4.04 0.90
C SER A 124 -4.68 3.51 0.29
N LEU A 125 -4.23 4.17 -0.78
CA LEU A 125 -2.91 4.00 -1.38
C LEU A 125 -1.97 4.89 -0.58
N THR A 126 -1.08 4.31 0.21
CA THR A 126 -0.19 5.09 1.08
C THR A 126 1.26 4.69 0.88
N LEU A 127 2.08 5.67 0.51
CA LEU A 127 3.53 5.53 0.45
C LEU A 127 4.21 5.93 1.77
N THR A 128 3.45 6.39 2.76
CA THR A 128 3.99 6.76 4.09
C THR A 128 4.70 5.59 4.74
N TYR A 129 4.07 4.41 4.75
CA TYR A 129 4.66 3.19 5.33
C TYR A 129 5.58 2.44 4.36
N VAL A 130 5.89 3.06 3.22
CA VAL A 130 6.91 2.63 2.29
C VAL A 130 8.17 3.47 2.50
N ALA A 131 7.99 4.80 2.62
CA ALA A 131 9.02 5.74 3.04
C ALA A 131 9.55 5.42 4.44
N TYR A 132 8.62 5.24 5.39
CA TYR A 132 8.89 5.03 6.81
C TYR A 132 8.26 3.70 7.27
N PRO A 133 8.84 2.55 6.87
CA PRO A 133 8.33 1.24 7.27
C PRO A 133 8.56 1.00 8.76
N TYR A 134 7.79 0.10 9.36
CA TYR A 134 8.02 -0.32 10.75
C TYR A 134 9.27 -1.22 10.82
N PRO A 135 10.38 -0.79 11.44
CA PRO A 135 11.58 -1.61 11.58
C PRO A 135 11.38 -2.68 12.65
N ASP A 136 12.03 -3.84 12.51
CA ASP A 136 12.07 -4.88 13.53
C ASP A 136 10.67 -5.31 14.04
N ALA A 137 9.70 -5.34 13.12
CA ALA A 137 8.31 -5.60 13.43
C ALA A 137 8.01 -7.10 13.51
N ILE A 138 6.90 -7.45 14.16
CA ILE A 138 6.35 -8.80 14.14
C ILE A 138 5.04 -8.77 13.36
N ILE A 139 4.95 -9.57 12.30
CA ILE A 139 3.70 -9.81 11.59
C ILE A 139 3.01 -11.03 12.21
N VAL A 140 1.76 -10.83 12.60
CA VAL A 140 0.92 -11.84 13.26
C VAL A 140 -0.34 -12.05 12.43
N ALA A 141 -0.68 -13.29 12.15
CA ALA A 141 -1.96 -13.62 11.55
C ALA A 141 -2.47 -14.94 12.13
N GLU A 142 -3.76 -14.97 12.46
CA GLU A 142 -4.42 -16.19 12.89
C GLU A 142 -5.68 -16.37 12.04
N ASN A 143 -5.69 -17.44 11.23
CA ASN A 143 -6.88 -17.90 10.53
C ASN A 143 -7.43 -19.13 11.27
N LYS A 144 -8.57 -18.98 11.95
CA LYS A 144 -9.30 -20.09 12.59
C LYS A 144 -10.34 -20.72 11.67
N GLY A 145 -10.58 -20.10 10.52
CA GLY A 145 -11.63 -20.49 9.59
C GLY A 145 -11.29 -21.75 8.81
N LYS A 146 -12.21 -22.72 8.82
CA LYS A 146 -12.08 -23.98 8.07
C LYS A 146 -12.62 -23.88 6.64
N THR A 147 -13.73 -23.19 6.47
CA THR A 147 -14.43 -23.04 5.16
C THR A 147 -14.14 -21.70 4.51
N MET A 148 -13.90 -20.68 5.33
CA MET A 148 -13.67 -19.30 4.91
C MET A 148 -12.65 -18.72 5.86
N ALA A 149 -11.65 -18.02 5.33
CA ALA A 149 -10.63 -17.40 6.15
C ALA A 149 -11.22 -16.26 6.98
N ILE A 150 -11.00 -16.29 8.29
CA ILE A 150 -11.50 -15.25 9.21
C ILE A 150 -10.36 -14.83 10.11
N GLY A 151 -10.10 -13.53 10.13
CA GLY A 151 -9.08 -12.93 10.98
C GLY A 151 -8.46 -11.69 10.35
N SER A 152 -7.39 -11.23 10.98
CA SER A 152 -6.59 -10.10 10.51
C SER A 152 -5.11 -10.47 10.50
N VAL A 153 -4.38 -9.83 9.61
CA VAL A 153 -2.93 -9.75 9.61
C VAL A 153 -2.56 -8.45 10.31
N ILE A 154 -1.79 -8.55 11.39
CA ILE A 154 -1.45 -7.49 12.32
C ILE A 154 0.05 -7.22 12.22
N VAL A 155 0.42 -5.96 12.25
CA VAL A 155 1.82 -5.54 12.46
C VAL A 155 1.95 -5.08 13.91
N GLU A 156 2.81 -5.75 14.66
CA GLU A 156 3.24 -5.37 16.00
C GLU A 156 4.61 -4.69 15.93
N TRP A 157 4.76 -3.55 16.57
CA TRP A 157 6.01 -2.82 16.69
C TRP A 157 6.14 -2.24 18.09
N GLY A 158 7.28 -2.42 18.75
CA GLY A 158 7.46 -2.00 20.15
C GLY A 158 6.50 -2.65 21.15
N GLY A 159 5.98 -3.84 20.84
CA GLY A 159 5.02 -4.56 21.69
C GLY A 159 3.55 -4.10 21.55
N VAL A 160 3.26 -3.15 20.64
CA VAL A 160 1.90 -2.68 20.38
C VAL A 160 1.47 -2.94 18.94
N LYS A 161 0.17 -3.08 18.73
CA LYS A 161 -0.44 -3.17 17.40
C LYS A 161 -0.41 -1.79 16.72
N VAL A 162 0.31 -1.67 15.62
CA VAL A 162 0.45 -0.41 14.85
C VAL A 162 -0.31 -0.41 13.52
N ALA A 163 -0.56 -1.58 12.94
CA ALA A 163 -1.36 -1.71 11.73
C ALA A 163 -2.14 -3.04 11.70
N SER A 164 -3.19 -3.09 10.87
CA SER A 164 -4.04 -4.26 10.70
C SER A 164 -4.66 -4.28 9.31
N ALA A 165 -4.73 -5.45 8.70
CA ALA A 165 -5.49 -5.68 7.49
C ALA A 165 -6.28 -6.98 7.59
N GLY A 166 -7.45 -7.08 6.94
CA GLY A 166 -8.20 -8.34 6.90
C GLY A 166 -7.43 -9.40 6.12
N ILE A 167 -7.47 -10.66 6.56
CA ILE A 167 -6.75 -11.77 5.90
C ILE A 167 -7.16 -11.92 4.42
N ARG A 168 -8.40 -11.60 4.09
CA ARG A 168 -8.96 -11.68 2.72
C ARG A 168 -8.73 -10.42 1.87
N THR A 169 -7.98 -9.44 2.38
CA THR A 169 -7.66 -8.21 1.64
C THR A 169 -6.27 -8.29 1.01
N LEU A 170 -6.04 -7.53 -0.05
CA LEU A 170 -4.74 -7.38 -0.70
C LEU A 170 -3.69 -6.83 0.26
N SER A 171 -4.03 -5.86 1.12
CA SER A 171 -3.16 -5.41 2.20
C SER A 171 -2.75 -6.57 3.12
N GLY A 172 -3.70 -7.46 3.47
CA GLY A 172 -3.43 -8.66 4.23
C GLY A 172 -2.51 -9.64 3.48
N ALA A 173 -2.74 -9.84 2.18
CA ALA A 173 -1.90 -10.67 1.33
C ALA A 173 -0.46 -10.15 1.27
N LEU A 174 -0.24 -8.84 1.11
CA LEU A 174 1.09 -8.24 1.06
C LEU A 174 1.83 -8.31 2.40
N LEU A 175 1.11 -8.22 3.54
CA LEU A 175 1.69 -8.46 4.86
C LEU A 175 2.05 -9.95 5.05
N LEU A 176 1.18 -10.87 4.65
CA LEU A 176 1.47 -12.31 4.68
C LEU A 176 2.64 -12.68 3.77
N ALA A 177 2.76 -12.05 2.61
CA ALA A 177 3.87 -12.27 1.68
C ALA A 177 5.24 -11.93 2.30
N GLN A 178 5.29 -10.91 3.17
CA GLN A 178 6.51 -10.54 3.89
C GLN A 178 6.86 -11.54 5.00
N ALA A 179 5.85 -12.12 5.64
CA ALA A 179 5.99 -12.93 6.85
C ALA A 179 6.08 -14.44 6.59
N ALA A 180 5.25 -14.94 5.68
CA ALA A 180 5.05 -16.36 5.40
C ALA A 180 4.74 -16.57 3.90
N PRO A 181 5.67 -16.20 2.99
CA PRO A 181 5.51 -16.37 1.54
C PRO A 181 5.27 -17.84 1.12
N GLU A 182 5.64 -18.79 1.97
CA GLU A 182 5.47 -20.23 1.76
C GLU A 182 4.02 -20.71 1.90
N LEU A 183 3.11 -19.91 2.47
CA LEU A 183 1.71 -20.32 2.69
C LEU A 183 0.93 -20.54 1.40
N ALA A 184 1.28 -19.82 0.33
CA ALA A 184 0.69 -19.97 -0.99
C ALA A 184 1.66 -19.46 -2.07
N PRO A 185 1.69 -20.08 -3.26
CA PRO A 185 2.55 -19.62 -4.37
C PRO A 185 2.38 -18.14 -4.70
N GLU A 186 1.15 -17.63 -4.66
CA GLU A 186 0.84 -16.22 -4.93
C GLU A 186 1.53 -15.27 -3.94
N LEU A 187 1.68 -15.67 -2.67
CA LEU A 187 2.38 -14.87 -1.67
C LEU A 187 3.87 -14.79 -1.95
N GLY A 188 4.48 -15.86 -2.46
CA GLY A 188 5.87 -15.87 -2.92
C GLY A 188 6.12 -14.88 -4.07
N GLU A 189 5.20 -14.81 -5.03
CA GLU A 189 5.29 -13.84 -6.13
C GLU A 189 5.00 -12.40 -5.67
N LEU A 190 4.01 -12.20 -4.80
CA LEU A 190 3.74 -10.90 -4.20
C LEU A 190 4.92 -10.36 -3.40
N LYS A 191 5.66 -11.23 -2.69
CA LYS A 191 6.87 -10.82 -1.96
C LYS A 191 7.89 -10.20 -2.91
N LYS A 192 8.20 -10.86 -4.03
CA LYS A 192 9.15 -10.35 -5.04
C LYS A 192 8.68 -9.03 -5.62
N ILE A 193 7.38 -8.93 -5.94
CA ILE A 193 6.79 -7.69 -6.47
C ILE A 193 6.89 -6.55 -5.45
N LEU A 194 6.63 -6.81 -4.17
CA LEU A 194 6.71 -5.82 -3.12
C LEU A 194 8.16 -5.36 -2.88
N GLU A 195 9.13 -6.27 -2.86
CA GLU A 195 10.55 -5.93 -2.73
C GLU A 195 11.00 -5.00 -3.88
N GLU A 196 10.61 -5.32 -5.11
CA GLU A 196 10.91 -4.49 -6.28
C GLU A 196 10.13 -3.16 -6.28
N PHE A 197 8.88 -3.15 -5.81
CA PHE A 197 8.11 -1.91 -5.60
C PHE A 197 8.84 -0.96 -4.64
N VAL A 198 9.33 -1.48 -3.52
CA VAL A 198 10.09 -0.72 -2.53
C VAL A 198 11.40 -0.19 -3.13
N ASN A 199 12.12 -1.01 -3.88
CA ASN A 199 13.34 -0.57 -4.57
C ASN A 199 13.06 0.57 -5.56
N ARG A 200 11.97 0.46 -6.35
CA ARG A 200 11.55 1.51 -7.29
C ARG A 200 11.12 2.77 -6.57
N PHE A 201 10.37 2.66 -5.47
CA PHE A 201 10.02 3.80 -4.63
C PHE A 201 11.26 4.58 -4.21
N TYR A 202 12.28 3.93 -3.65
CA TYR A 202 13.50 4.60 -3.21
C TYR A 202 14.38 5.13 -4.37
N SER A 203 14.14 4.67 -5.61
CA SER A 203 14.81 5.22 -6.80
C SER A 203 14.21 6.53 -7.29
N ILE A 204 12.93 6.79 -6.99
CA ILE A 204 12.20 8.00 -7.41
C ILE A 204 11.91 8.97 -6.26
N SER A 205 11.98 8.50 -5.01
CA SER A 205 11.68 9.29 -3.82
C SER A 205 12.95 9.78 -3.14
N ALA A 206 12.89 11.00 -2.61
CA ALA A 206 13.91 11.54 -1.73
C ALA A 206 13.81 11.02 -0.28
N CYS A 207 12.72 10.31 0.07
CA CYS A 207 12.53 9.76 1.40
C CYS A 207 13.50 8.60 1.63
N ARG A 208 14.35 8.67 2.66
CA ARG A 208 15.39 7.68 2.98
C ARG A 208 15.38 7.29 4.45
#